data_AF-A0A257ZIN7-F1
#
_entry.id   AF-A0A257ZIN7-F1
#
_cell.length_a   1.000
_cell.length_b   1.000
_cell.length_c   1.000
_cell.angle_alpha   90.00
_cell.angle_beta   90.00
_cell.angle_gamma   90.00
#
_symmetry.space_group_name_H-M   'P 1'
#
loop_
_entity.id
_entity.type
_entity.pdbx_description
1 polymer ?
#
loop_
_entity_poly.entity_id
_entity_poly.type
_entity_poly.pdbx_seq_one_letter_code
_entity_poly.pdbx_strand_id
1 'polypeptide(L)'
;MAEQQKAPRGFAAMSPEKRKAIAQLGGRSIPPEKRSFSQSRELAAKAGSQGGKSVADHKRSFSVDRELASSAGRKGGRKAPVKGLKAAE
;
A
#
# COMPACT_ATOMS: atom_id res chain seq x y z
N MET A 1 -13.10 40.25 -3.57
CA MET A 1 -12.08 39.84 -2.58
C MET A 1 -11.11 38.92 -3.29
N ALA A 2 -9.95 39.42 -3.70
CA ALA A 2 -8.96 38.63 -4.42
C ALA A 2 -8.32 37.64 -3.44
N GLU A 3 -8.51 36.35 -3.69
CA GLU A 3 -7.92 35.28 -2.89
C GLU A 3 -6.41 35.28 -3.10
N GLN A 4 -5.67 35.84 -2.14
CA GLN A 4 -4.21 35.80 -2.15
C GLN A 4 -3.76 34.36 -1.95
N GLN A 5 -3.50 33.64 -3.04
CA GLN A 5 -3.04 32.27 -3.00
C GLN A 5 -1.71 32.20 -2.23
N LYS A 6 -1.75 31.55 -1.07
CA LYS A 6 -0.59 31.43 -0.19
C LYS A 6 0.51 30.64 -0.91
N ALA A 7 1.66 31.26 -1.13
CA ALA A 7 2.78 30.59 -1.77
C ALA A 7 3.14 29.29 -1.04
N PRO A 8 3.41 28.18 -1.76
CA PRO A 8 3.79 26.92 -1.14
C PRO A 8 5.07 27.08 -0.33
N ARG A 9 5.16 26.40 0.82
CA ARG A 9 6.32 26.42 1.73
C ARG A 9 6.72 25.01 2.13
N GLY A 10 7.96 24.84 2.59
CA GLY A 10 8.48 23.57 3.10
C GLY A 10 8.40 22.45 2.05
N PHE A 11 7.83 21.30 2.41
CA PHE A 11 7.70 20.14 1.52
C PHE A 11 6.99 20.45 0.21
N ALA A 12 5.92 21.27 0.26
CA ALA A 12 5.14 21.63 -0.92
C ALA A 12 5.91 22.52 -1.90
N ALA A 13 6.90 23.27 -1.42
CA ALA A 13 7.75 24.13 -2.25
C ALA A 13 8.92 23.37 -2.89
N MET A 14 9.20 22.13 -2.47
CA MET A 14 10.29 21.33 -3.02
C MET A 14 9.98 20.82 -4.43
N SER A 15 11.04 20.54 -5.19
CA SER A 15 10.91 19.91 -6.50
C SER A 15 10.15 18.58 -6.40
N PRO A 16 9.35 18.20 -7.43
CA PRO A 16 8.60 16.95 -7.43
C PRO A 16 9.47 15.71 -7.17
N GLU A 17 10.71 15.73 -7.64
CA GLU A 17 11.69 14.65 -7.46
C GLU A 17 12.13 14.53 -6.00
N LYS A 18 12.47 15.65 -5.35
CA LYS A 18 12.84 15.67 -3.92
C LYS A 18 11.67 15.23 -3.05
N ARG A 19 10.44 15.68 -3.36
CA ARG A 19 9.23 15.22 -2.67
C ARG A 19 9.04 13.71 -2.77
N LYS A 20 9.20 13.15 -3.99
CA LYS A 20 9.12 11.70 -4.21
C LYS A 20 10.20 10.95 -3.42
N ALA A 21 11.44 11.43 -3.45
CA ALA A 21 12.54 10.81 -2.70
C ALA A 21 12.25 10.76 -1.19
N ILE A 22 11.79 11.87 -0.60
CA ILE A 22 11.43 11.94 0.82
C ILE A 22 10.21 11.05 1.14
N ALA A 23 9.18 11.04 0.31
CA ALA A 23 8.03 10.16 0.49
C ALA A 23 8.42 8.67 0.41
N GLN A 24 9.38 8.31 -0.47
CA GLN A 24 9.90 6.96 -0.56
C GLN A 24 10.73 6.55 0.66
N LEU A 25 11.44 7.48 1.31
CA LEU A 25 12.24 7.21 2.50
C LEU A 25 11.39 6.66 3.65
N GLY A 26 10.18 7.18 3.87
CA GLY A 26 9.31 6.70 4.95
C GLY A 26 9.03 5.19 4.88
N GLY A 27 8.76 4.64 3.69
CA GLY A 27 8.52 3.21 3.50
C GLY A 27 9.79 2.36 3.38
N ARG A 28 10.90 2.95 2.89
CA ARG A 28 12.18 2.26 2.70
C ARG A 28 13.03 2.20 3.96
N SER A 29 12.90 3.17 4.86
CA SER A 29 13.70 3.26 6.10
C SER A 29 13.43 2.12 7.07
N ILE A 30 12.31 1.40 6.90
CA ILE A 30 11.99 0.21 7.69
C ILE A 30 12.35 -1.04 6.88
N PRO A 31 13.27 -1.89 7.38
CA PRO A 31 13.58 -3.19 6.77
C PRO A 31 12.29 -3.99 6.53
N PRO A 32 12.21 -4.77 5.44
CA PRO A 32 10.99 -5.46 5.05
C PRO A 32 10.39 -6.30 6.18
N GLU A 33 11.21 -6.90 7.04
CA GLU A 33 10.80 -7.74 8.18
C GLU A 33 10.15 -6.93 9.33
N LYS A 34 10.58 -5.69 9.53
CA LYS A 34 10.08 -4.80 10.59
C LYS A 34 8.90 -3.92 10.16
N ARG A 35 8.43 -4.05 8.91
CA ARG A 35 7.25 -3.31 8.43
C ARG A 35 5.99 -3.88 9.09
N SER A 36 5.06 -3.01 9.49
CA SER A 36 3.82 -3.41 10.18
C SER A 36 3.01 -4.46 9.40
N PHE A 37 3.04 -4.40 8.05
CA PHE A 37 2.40 -5.39 7.18
C PHE A 37 3.06 -6.77 7.21
N SER A 38 4.36 -6.85 7.50
CA SER A 38 5.11 -8.10 7.61
C SER A 38 5.03 -8.69 9.02
N GLN A 39 4.87 -7.85 10.04
CA GLN A 39 4.80 -8.28 11.44
C GLN A 39 3.44 -8.85 11.83
N SER A 40 2.33 -8.29 11.30
CA SER A 40 0.98 -8.75 11.63
C SER A 40 0.15 -8.98 10.37
N ARG A 41 -0.13 -10.26 10.10
CA ARG A 41 -1.01 -10.69 9.01
C ARG A 41 -2.43 -10.13 9.17
N GLU A 42 -2.92 -10.06 10.40
CA GLU A 42 -4.25 -9.53 10.68
C GLU A 42 -4.34 -8.03 10.41
N LEU A 43 -3.32 -7.26 10.81
CA LEU A 43 -3.23 -5.83 10.48
C LEU A 43 -3.18 -5.64 8.98
N ALA A 44 -2.36 -6.41 8.27
CA ALA A 44 -2.25 -6.35 6.81
C ALA A 44 -3.59 -6.64 6.12
N ALA A 45 -4.31 -7.67 6.57
CA ALA A 45 -5.62 -8.03 6.05
C ALA A 45 -6.67 -6.95 6.34
N LYS A 46 -6.72 -6.43 7.56
CA LYS A 46 -7.62 -5.34 7.95
C LYS A 46 -7.38 -4.08 7.13
N ALA A 47 -6.12 -3.63 7.03
CA ALA A 47 -5.74 -2.46 6.25
C ALA A 47 -6.05 -2.65 4.75
N GLY A 48 -5.76 -3.82 4.18
CA GLY A 48 -6.10 -4.15 2.79
C GLY A 48 -7.61 -4.12 2.56
N SER A 49 -8.40 -4.72 3.45
CA SER A 49 -9.86 -4.72 3.35
C SER A 49 -10.44 -3.30 3.45
N GLN A 50 -9.90 -2.47 4.34
CA GLN A 50 -10.34 -1.09 4.51
C GLN A 50 -10.02 -0.27 3.26
N GLY A 51 -8.82 -0.43 2.68
CA GLY A 51 -8.46 0.22 1.43
C GLY A 51 -9.37 -0.18 0.26
N GLY A 52 -9.76 -1.45 0.19
CA GLY A 52 -10.72 -1.93 -0.81
C GLY A 52 -12.13 -1.35 -0.65
N LYS A 53 -12.60 -1.19 0.60
CA LYS A 53 -13.91 -0.60 0.91
C LYS A 53 -13.99 0.88 0.53
N SER A 54 -12.89 1.63 0.65
CA SER A 54 -12.83 3.05 0.26
C SER A 54 -12.99 3.28 -1.24
N VAL A 55 -12.85 2.23 -2.07
CA VAL A 55 -13.08 2.30 -3.51
C VAL A 55 -14.56 1.98 -3.80
N ALA A 56 -15.20 2.80 -4.63
CA ALA A 56 -16.56 2.56 -5.09
C ALA A 56 -16.69 1.18 -5.78
N ASP A 57 -17.80 0.48 -5.57
CA ASP A 57 -17.94 -0.93 -5.96
C ASP A 57 -17.58 -1.21 -7.43
N HIS A 58 -18.00 -0.35 -8.35
CA HIS A 58 -17.73 -0.48 -9.80
C HIS A 58 -16.27 -0.21 -10.18
N LYS A 59 -15.47 0.44 -9.32
CA LYS A 59 -14.03 0.71 -9.52
C LYS A 59 -13.14 -0.29 -8.81
N ARG A 60 -13.70 -1.23 -8.05
CA ARG A 60 -12.91 -2.25 -7.37
C ARG A 60 -12.34 -3.22 -8.39
N SER A 61 -11.13 -3.70 -8.15
CA SER A 61 -10.44 -4.61 -9.09
C SER A 61 -11.28 -5.84 -9.42
N PHE A 62 -12.05 -6.39 -8.48
CA PHE A 62 -12.91 -7.54 -8.74
C PHE A 62 -14.11 -7.27 -9.67
N SER A 63 -14.54 -6.01 -9.79
CA SER A 63 -15.63 -5.58 -10.67
C SER A 63 -15.12 -5.23 -12.07
N VAL A 64 -13.87 -4.75 -12.14
CA VAL A 64 -13.25 -4.30 -13.40
C VAL A 64 -12.56 -5.45 -14.12
N ASP A 65 -11.76 -6.25 -13.40
CA ASP A 65 -10.96 -7.33 -13.99
C ASP A 65 -10.66 -8.42 -12.95
N ARG A 66 -11.25 -9.59 -13.17
CA ARG A 66 -11.10 -10.76 -12.30
C ARG A 66 -9.66 -11.28 -12.25
N GLU A 67 -8.94 -11.26 -13.37
CA GLU A 67 -7.55 -11.71 -13.45
C GLU A 67 -6.63 -10.75 -12.68
N LEU A 68 -6.86 -9.45 -12.81
CA LEU A 68 -6.17 -8.42 -12.02
C LEU A 68 -6.43 -8.60 -10.52
N ALA A 69 -7.68 -8.86 -10.13
CA ALA A 69 -8.02 -9.09 -8.73
C ALA A 69 -7.33 -10.35 -8.18
N SER A 70 -7.35 -11.46 -8.93
CA SER A 70 -6.70 -12.70 -8.54
C SER A 70 -5.17 -12.59 -8.49
N SER A 71 -4.54 -11.85 -9.41
CA SER A 71 -3.09 -11.63 -9.38
C SER A 71 -2.66 -10.73 -8.22
N ALA A 72 -3.43 -9.68 -7.91
CA ALA A 72 -3.21 -8.83 -6.75
C ALA A 72 -3.38 -9.60 -5.43
N GLY A 73 -4.45 -10.42 -5.33
CA GLY A 73 -4.67 -11.31 -4.19
C GLY A 73 -3.54 -12.32 -4.00
N ARG A 74 -3.10 -12.96 -5.09
CA ARG A 74 -1.93 -13.87 -5.08
C ARG A 74 -0.65 -13.16 -4.65
N LYS A 75 -0.39 -11.94 -5.11
CA LYS A 75 0.79 -11.15 -4.71
C LYS A 75 0.77 -10.81 -3.22
N GLY A 76 -0.40 -10.46 -2.67
CA GLY A 76 -0.59 -10.26 -1.23
C GLY A 76 -0.41 -11.54 -0.42
N GLY A 77 -0.93 -12.67 -0.93
CA GLY A 77 -0.82 -13.99 -0.30
C GLY A 77 0.58 -14.60 -0.36
N ARG A 78 1.34 -14.41 -1.44
CA ARG A 78 2.71 -14.92 -1.61
C ARG A 78 3.72 -14.29 -0.67
N LYS A 79 3.43 -13.09 -0.14
CA LYS A 79 4.25 -12.45 0.92
C LYS A 79 3.94 -13.00 2.31
N ALA A 80 2.86 -13.77 2.48
CA ALA A 80 2.65 -14.53 3.70
C ALA A 80 3.51 -15.80 3.67
N PRO A 81 4.13 -16.20 4.80
CA PRO A 81 4.73 -17.52 4.89
C PRO A 81 3.65 -18.56 4.58
N VAL A 82 4.00 -19.55 3.76
CA VAL A 82 3.13 -20.68 3.41
C VAL A 82 2.77 -21.45 4.68
N LYS A 83 1.63 -21.11 5.30
CA LYS A 83 1.11 -21.89 6.43
C LYS A 83 0.52 -23.18 5.86
N GLY A 84 1.28 -24.29 5.93
CA GLY A 84 0.70 -25.62 5.78
C GLY A 84 1.49 -26.69 5.02
N LEU A 85 2.73 -26.47 4.57
CA LEU A 85 3.57 -27.61 4.16
C LEU A 85 4.35 -28.07 5.40
N LYS A 86 3.76 -29.00 6.16
CA LYS A 86 4.57 -29.92 6.96
C LYS A 86 5.49 -30.61 5.95
N ALA A 87 6.79 -30.37 6.05
CA ALA A 87 7.77 -31.26 5.44
C ALA A 87 7.53 -32.63 6.06
N ALA A 88 7.05 -33.57 5.25
CA ALA A 88 7.17 -34.98 5.55
C ALA A 88 8.58 -35.37 5.08
N GLU A 89 9.52 -35.40 6.02
CA GLU A 89 10.61 -36.38 6.13
C GLU A 89 11.17 -36.31 7.55
#